data_AF-A0A392PKU0-F1
#
_entry.id   AF-A0A392PKU0-F1
#
_cell.length_a   1.000
_cell.length_b   1.000
_cell.length_c   1.000
_cell.angle_alpha   90.00
_cell.angle_beta   90.00
_cell.angle_gamma   90.00
#
_symmetry.space_group_name_H-M   'P 1'
#
loop_
_entity.id
_entity.type
_entity.pdbx_description
1 polymer ?
#
loop_
_entity_poly.entity_id
_entity_poly.type
_entity_poly.pdbx_seq_one_letter_code
_entity_poly.pdbx_strand_id
1 'polypeptide(L)' 'MEVLESGVMIDDVSYKDIQGTSATKVAVKFECSSKQPCKRIKLENVKLTLKDEAPKAL' A
#
# COMPACT_ATOMS: atom_id res chain seq x y z
N MET A 1 12.78 24.10 4.05
CA MET A 1 12.07 23.28 5.06
C MET A 1 12.60 21.87 4.90
N GLU A 2 13.48 21.46 5.82
CA GLU A 2 14.07 20.12 5.79
C GLU A 2 12.95 19.11 6.05
N VAL A 3 12.62 18.32 5.03
CA VAL A 3 11.92 17.06 5.27
C VAL A 3 12.92 16.23 6.06
N LEU A 4 12.65 16.01 7.35
CA LEU A 4 13.35 14.98 8.12
C LEU A 4 13.03 13.67 7.44
N GLU A 5 13.94 13.26 6.57
CA GLU A 5 13.78 12.04 5.81
C GLU A 5 13.83 10.86 6.77
N SER A 6 12.96 9.90 6.51
CA SER A 6 12.86 8.71 7.34
C SER A 6 14.22 8.00 7.37
N GLY A 7 14.88 8.01 8.52
CA GLY A 7 16.08 7.19 8.75
C GLY A 7 15.80 5.68 8.72
N VAL A 8 14.53 5.29 8.62
CA VAL A 8 14.08 3.90 8.59
C VAL A 8 14.17 3.36 7.17
N MET A 9 14.90 2.26 7.04
CA MET A 9 14.94 1.46 5.81
C MET A 9 13.95 0.30 5.93
N ILE A 10 12.98 0.25 5.02
CA ILE A 10 12.05 -0.89 4.89
C ILE A 10 12.60 -1.83 3.82
N ASP A 11 12.88 -3.07 4.20
CA ASP A 11 13.47 -4.06 3.32
C ASP A 11 12.91 -5.47 3.59
N ASP A 12 12.78 -6.27 2.53
CA ASP A 12 12.33 -7.68 2.52
C ASP A 12 11.02 -7.96 3.26
N VAL A 13 10.00 -7.14 2.99
CA VAL A 13 8.65 -7.30 3.54
C VAL A 13 7.79 -8.16 2.60
N SER A 14 7.09 -9.16 3.15
CA SER A 14 6.17 -10.01 2.39
C SER A 14 4.73 -9.86 2.89
N TYR A 15 3.83 -9.47 1.99
CA TYR A 15 2.38 -9.46 2.21
C TYR A 15 1.79 -10.70 1.55
N LYS A 16 1.20 -11.60 2.36
CA LYS A 16 0.71 -12.89 1.90
C LYS A 16 -0.75 -13.13 2.27
N ASP A 17 -1.49 -13.73 1.35
CA ASP A 17 -2.84 -14.27 1.57
C ASP A 17 -3.87 -13.24 2.07
N ILE A 18 -3.72 -11.98 1.65
CA ILE A 18 -4.65 -10.90 2.01
C ILE A 18 -5.84 -10.92 1.04
N GLN A 19 -7.05 -11.11 1.55
CA GLN A 19 -8.28 -11.16 0.75
C GLN A 19 -9.36 -10.25 1.34
N GLY A 20 -10.17 -9.61 0.48
CA GLY A 20 -11.28 -8.77 0.94
C GLY A 20 -11.63 -7.64 -0.02
N THR A 21 -12.16 -6.55 0.54
CA THR A 21 -12.57 -5.36 -0.23
C THR A 21 -11.83 -4.10 0.25
N SER A 22 -11.60 -3.16 -0.65
CA SER A 22 -11.10 -1.81 -0.37
C SER A 22 -12.24 -0.80 -0.45
N ALA A 23 -12.23 0.21 0.41
CA ALA A 23 -13.17 1.34 0.34
C ALA A 23 -12.78 2.36 -0.75
N THR A 24 -11.60 2.27 -1.34
CA THR A 24 -11.14 3.18 -2.40
C THR A 24 -10.58 2.42 -3.59
N LYS A 25 -10.48 3.11 -4.74
CA LYS A 25 -9.92 2.53 -5.98
C LYS A 25 -8.48 2.06 -5.83
N VAL A 26 -7.69 2.68 -4.94
CA VAL A 26 -6.32 2.27 -4.64
C VAL A 26 -6.34 1.43 -3.37
N ALA A 27 -6.31 0.11 -3.53
CA ALA A 27 -6.38 -0.82 -2.40
C ALA A 27 -5.09 -0.85 -1.57
N VAL A 28 -3.93 -0.67 -2.21
CA VAL A 28 -2.61 -0.65 -1.56
C VAL A 28 -1.76 0.44 -2.22
N LYS A 29 -1.12 1.28 -1.39
CA LYS A 29 -0.17 2.30 -1.84
C LYS A 29 1.08 2.21 -0.97
N PHE A 30 2.23 1.99 -1.58
CA PHE A 30 3.52 2.03 -0.88
C PHE A 30 4.13 3.41 -1.06
N GLU A 31 4.03 4.24 -0.02
CA GLU A 31 4.68 5.55 0.02
C GLU A 31 6.01 5.42 0.76
N CYS A 32 7.07 5.23 -0.02
CA CYS A 32 8.42 5.11 0.50
C CYS A 32 9.17 6.45 0.39
N SER A 33 10.11 6.69 1.31
CA SER A 33 11.02 7.85 1.20
C SER A 33 11.81 7.75 -0.11
N SER A 34 12.07 8.91 -0.73
CA SER A 34 12.92 8.99 -1.92
C SER A 34 14.40 8.81 -1.61
N LYS A 35 14.88 9.20 -0.40
CA LYS A 35 16.26 8.94 0.04
C LYS A 35 16.47 7.52 0.56
N GLN A 36 15.52 6.97 1.31
CA GLN A 36 15.48 5.56 1.73
C GLN A 36 14.32 4.83 1.06
N PRO A 37 14.45 4.48 -0.24
CA PRO A 37 13.40 3.74 -0.94
C PRO A 37 13.21 2.35 -0.33
N CYS A 38 11.95 1.89 -0.26
CA CYS A 38 11.68 0.53 0.17
C CYS A 38 12.27 -0.47 -0.83
N LYS A 39 12.77 -1.59 -0.32
CA LYS A 39 13.39 -2.64 -1.14
C LYS A 39 12.71 -3.98 -0.89
N ARG A 40 12.71 -4.83 -1.91
CA ARG A 40 12.26 -6.23 -1.86
C ARG A 40 10.87 -6.44 -1.21
N ILE A 41 9.92 -5.54 -1.47
CA ILE A 41 8.53 -5.74 -1.10
C ILE A 41 7.92 -6.80 -2.03
N LYS A 42 7.31 -7.84 -1.44
CA LYS A 42 6.68 -8.96 -2.16
C LYS A 42 5.20 -9.04 -1.81
N LEU A 43 4.35 -9.20 -2.83
CA LEU A 43 2.92 -9.47 -2.67
C LEU A 43 2.64 -10.86 -3.23
N GLU A 44 2.06 -11.73 -2.42
CA GLU A 44 1.73 -13.10 -2.79
C GLU A 44 0.29 -13.40 -2.40
N ASN A 45 -0.54 -13.81 -3.36
CA ASN A 45 -1.97 -14.08 -3.15
C ASN A 45 -2.76 -12.93 -2.48
N VAL A 46 -2.43 -11.67 -2.83
CA VAL A 46 -3.17 -10.48 -2.39
C VAL A 46 -4.32 -10.22 -3.37
N LYS A 47 -5.57 -10.37 -2.91
CA LYS A 47 -6.80 -10.25 -3.71
C LYS A 47 -7.77 -9.29 -3.03
N LEU A 48 -7.69 -8.02 -3.40
CA LEU A 48 -8.60 -6.98 -2.91
C LEU A 48 -9.46 -6.48 -4.06
N THR A 49 -10.78 -6.48 -3.89
CA THR A 49 -11.72 -5.86 -4.83
C THR A 49 -12.19 -4.51 -4.32
N LEU A 50 -12.60 -3.60 -5.20
CA LEU A 50 -13.30 -2.40 -4.73
C LEU A 50 -14.61 -2.87 -4.10
N LYS A 51 -14.92 -2.37 -2.90
CA LYS A 51 -16.22 -2.61 -2.30
C LYS A 51 -17.27 -2.02 -3.24
N ASP A 52 -18.28 -2.80 -3.58
CA ASP A 52 -19.46 -2.29 -4.29
C ASP A 52 -20.19 -1.31 -3.36
N GLU A 53 -19.72 -0.08 -3.32
CA GLU A 53 -20.54 1.03 -2.87
C GLU A 53 -21.51 1.31 -4.01
N ALA A 54 -22.81 1.15 -3.74
CA ALA A 54 -23.82 1.87 -4.53
C ALA A 54 -23.30 3.32 -4.72
N PRO A 55 -23.36 3.88 -5.93
CA PRO A 55 -22.75 5.17 -6.21
C PRO A 55 -23.21 6.14 -5.14
N LYS A 56 -22.25 6.76 -4.45
CA LYS A 56 -22.51 7.82 -3.47
C LYS A 56 -23.47 8.79 -4.16
N ALA A 57 -24.72 8.82 -3.71
CA ALA A 57 -25.75 9.63 -4.33
C ALA A 57 -25.19 11.06 -4.44
N LEU A 58 -25.13 11.56 -5.68
CA LEU A 58 -24.78 12.94 -5.98
C LEU A 58 -25.79 13.88 -5.34
#